data_AF-A0A3P6BRE3-F1
#
_entry.id   AF-A0A3P6BRE3-F1
#
_cell.length_a   1.000
_cell.length_b   1.000
_cell.length_c   1.000
_cell.angle_alpha   90.00
_cell.angle_beta   90.00
_cell.angle_gamma   90.00
#
_symmetry.space_group_name_H-M   'P 1'
#
loop_
_entity.id
_entity.type
_entity.pdbx_description
1 polymer ?
#
loop_
_entity_poly.entity_id
_entity_poly.type
_entity_poly.pdbx_seq_one_letter_code
_entity_poly.pdbx_strand_id
1 'polypeptide(L)'
;MKISPHCLVSLFSIILLLGFASSFHISLDAFVSHPATNRALLRAKKPCKEDFASKDYIIITSRCKGPKYQAKACCSAFKDFACPYAEIISDETTLCAADMFCYI
;
A
#
# COMPACT_ATOMS: atom_id res chain seq x y z
N MET A 1 -52.27 20.70 21.32
CA MET A 1 -50.99 20.03 21.63
C MET A 1 -49.86 21.01 21.33
N LYS A 2 -49.32 21.71 22.34
CA LYS A 2 -48.23 22.69 22.15
C LYS A 2 -46.91 21.98 22.39
N ILE A 3 -46.15 21.71 21.32
CA ILE A 3 -44.79 21.18 21.42
C ILE A 3 -43.91 22.28 22.02
N SER A 4 -43.19 21.98 23.09
CA SER A 4 -42.29 22.94 23.74
C SER A 4 -41.07 23.20 22.85
N PRO A 5 -40.61 24.46 22.70
CA PRO A 5 -39.46 24.81 21.85
C PRO A 5 -38.18 24.09 22.29
N HIS A 6 -38.06 23.74 23.57
CA HIS A 6 -36.95 22.96 24.10
C HIS A 6 -36.90 21.52 23.56
N CYS A 7 -38.07 20.90 23.32
CA CYS A 7 -38.11 19.59 22.65
C CYS A 7 -37.68 19.69 21.19
N LEU A 8 -38.06 20.77 20.50
CA LEU A 8 -37.72 21.00 19.10
C LEU A 8 -36.20 21.18 18.91
N VAL A 9 -35.55 21.92 19.81
CA VAL A 9 -34.08 22.07 19.82
C VAL A 9 -33.38 20.75 20.12
N SER A 10 -33.86 19.99 21.12
CA SER A 10 -33.29 18.67 21.45
C SER A 10 -33.39 17.67 20.30
N LEU A 11 -34.52 17.63 19.60
CA LEU A 11 -34.72 16.79 18.41
C LEU A 11 -33.76 17.19 17.28
N PHE A 12 -33.56 18.49 17.09
CA PHE A 12 -32.65 18.99 16.06
C PHE A 12 -31.17 18.63 16.34
N SER A 13 -30.75 18.69 17.61
CA SER A 13 -29.38 18.30 18.01
C SER A 13 -29.11 16.81 17.79
N ILE A 14 -30.09 15.93 18.01
CA ILE A 14 -29.95 14.48 17.80
C ILE A 14 -29.82 14.17 16.30
N ILE A 15 -30.61 14.83 15.45
CA ILE A 15 -30.54 14.67 13.98
C ILE A 15 -29.17 15.12 13.45
N LEU A 16 -28.63 16.22 13.99
CA LEU A 16 -27.32 16.71 13.58
C LEU A 16 -26.19 15.73 13.95
N LEU A 17 -26.25 15.11 15.13
CA LEU A 17 -25.26 14.13 15.59
C LEU A 17 -25.30 12.81 14.80
N LEU A 18 -26.48 12.36 14.37
CA LEU A 18 -26.61 11.16 13.52
C LEU A 18 -26.15 11.41 12.06
N GLY A 19 -26.19 12.65 11.58
CA GLY A 19 -25.77 13.02 10.22
C GLY A 19 -24.27 13.00 9.96
N PHE A 20 -23.43 13.04 11.00
CA PHE A 20 -21.96 13.01 10.86
C PHE A 20 -21.37 11.59 10.75
N ALA A 21 -22.15 10.54 10.99
CA ALA A 21 -21.66 9.16 10.88
C ALA A 21 -21.56 8.65 9.42
N SER A 22 -22.08 9.40 8.43
CA SER A 22 -22.24 8.93 7.05
C SER A 22 -21.16 9.41 6.07
N SER A 23 -20.04 9.99 6.51
CA SER A 23 -19.00 10.52 5.60
C SER A 23 -17.57 10.06 5.89
N PHE A 24 -17.39 8.87 6.47
CA PHE A 24 -16.10 8.15 6.43
C PHE A 24 -16.24 6.83 5.67
N HIS A 25 -16.63 6.90 4.40
CA HIS A 25 -16.26 5.85 3.46
C HIS A 25 -14.79 6.06 3.09
N ILE A 26 -13.89 5.53 3.92
CA ILE A 26 -12.56 5.16 3.42
C ILE A 26 -12.82 4.12 2.33
N SER A 27 -12.57 4.49 1.08
CA SER A 27 -12.60 3.55 -0.03
C SER A 27 -11.49 2.52 0.18
N LEU A 28 -11.85 1.42 0.85
CA LEU A 28 -11.07 0.19 0.91
C LEU A 28 -11.15 -0.58 -0.42
N ASP A 29 -11.74 0.02 -1.46
CA ASP A 29 -11.85 -0.58 -2.79
C ASP A 29 -10.50 -0.67 -3.52
N ALA A 30 -9.45 0.01 -3.03
CA ALA A 30 -8.09 -0.19 -3.54
C ALA A 30 -7.45 -1.53 -3.11
N PHE A 31 -8.01 -2.22 -2.11
CA PHE A 31 -7.57 -3.58 -1.70
C PHE A 31 -8.65 -4.65 -1.85
N VAL A 32 -9.80 -4.31 -2.45
CA VAL A 32 -10.71 -5.34 -2.94
C VAL A 32 -10.12 -5.84 -4.25
N SER A 33 -9.32 -6.90 -4.14
CA SER A 33 -9.08 -7.81 -5.25
C SER A 33 -10.46 -8.20 -5.78
N HIS A 34 -10.87 -7.55 -6.88
CA HIS A 34 -12.03 -7.98 -7.65
C HIS A 34 -11.93 -9.51 -7.76
N PRO A 35 -13.01 -10.27 -7.57
CA PRO A 35 -13.07 -11.63 -8.07
C PRO A 35 -13.13 -11.53 -9.60
N ALA A 36 -12.02 -11.05 -10.17
CA ALA A 36 -11.75 -11.21 -11.56
C ALA A 36 -11.83 -12.71 -11.76
N THR A 37 -12.63 -13.11 -12.74
CA THR A 37 -12.68 -14.46 -13.31
C THR A 37 -11.29 -14.75 -13.88
N ASN A 38 -10.34 -14.93 -12.97
CA ASN A 38 -8.95 -15.07 -13.23
C ASN A 38 -8.79 -16.55 -13.51
N ARG A 39 -8.96 -16.92 -14.77
CA ARG A 39 -7.91 -17.74 -15.36
C ARG A 39 -6.65 -16.87 -15.37
N ALA A 40 -6.09 -16.59 -14.19
CA ALA A 40 -4.71 -16.22 -14.06
C ALA A 40 -4.00 -17.43 -14.63
N LEU A 41 -3.55 -17.31 -15.88
CA LEU A 41 -2.58 -18.26 -16.38
C LEU A 41 -1.50 -18.27 -15.30
N LEU A 42 -1.31 -19.40 -14.63
CA LEU A 42 -0.11 -19.67 -13.86
C LEU A 42 1.03 -19.68 -14.88
N ARG A 43 1.41 -18.50 -15.37
CA ARG A 43 2.59 -18.33 -16.19
C ARG A 43 3.72 -18.54 -15.21
N ALA A 44 4.23 -19.76 -15.19
CA ALA A 44 5.39 -20.10 -14.40
C ALA A 44 6.51 -19.12 -14.78
N LYS A 45 6.78 -18.20 -13.86
CA LYS A 45 7.89 -17.25 -14.00
C LYS A 45 9.18 -18.02 -13.80
N LYS A 46 10.20 -17.69 -14.57
CA LYS A 46 11.53 -18.29 -14.44
C LYS A 46 12.16 -17.81 -13.13
N PRO A 47 13.00 -18.63 -12.46
CA PRO A 47 13.76 -18.17 -11.30
C PRO A 47 14.68 -17.01 -11.70
N CYS A 48 14.95 -16.10 -10.75
CA CYS A 48 15.92 -15.05 -11.00
C CYS A 48 17.33 -15.64 -11.10
N LYS A 49 18.12 -15.16 -12.07
CA LYS A 49 19.54 -15.51 -12.18
C LYS A 49 20.43 -14.65 -11.29
N GLU A 50 19.96 -13.46 -10.94
CA GLU A 50 20.66 -12.55 -10.05
C GLU A 50 20.51 -13.04 -8.61
N ASP A 51 21.63 -13.18 -7.89
CA ASP A 51 21.62 -13.55 -6.48
C ASP A 51 21.37 -12.31 -5.62
N PHE A 52 20.09 -12.04 -5.31
CA PHE A 52 19.73 -10.98 -4.39
C PHE A 52 20.11 -11.30 -2.92
N ALA A 53 20.23 -12.57 -2.55
CA ALA A 53 20.58 -12.96 -1.17
C ALA A 53 21.95 -12.45 -0.75
N SER A 54 22.90 -12.38 -1.70
CA SER A 54 24.27 -11.97 -1.47
C SER A 54 24.51 -10.46 -1.67
N LYS A 55 23.47 -9.64 -1.81
CA LYS A 55 23.63 -8.19 -2.04
C LYS A 55 23.88 -7.43 -0.75
N ASP A 56 24.55 -6.28 -0.88
CA ASP A 56 24.74 -5.36 0.23
C ASP A 56 23.52 -4.41 0.35
N TYR A 57 22.75 -4.59 1.42
CA TYR A 57 21.56 -3.82 1.73
C TYR A 57 21.82 -2.60 2.63
N ILE A 58 23.08 -2.27 2.92
CA ILE A 58 23.45 -1.12 3.77
C ILE A 58 22.86 0.17 3.22
N ILE A 59 22.81 0.36 1.90
CA ILE A 59 22.27 1.60 1.32
C ILE A 59 20.79 1.82 1.69
N ILE A 60 20.00 0.74 1.76
CA ILE A 60 18.59 0.78 2.18
C ILE A 60 18.52 0.91 3.70
N THR A 61 19.15 0.01 4.44
CA THR A 61 19.02 -0.09 5.91
C THR A 61 19.66 1.08 6.67
N SER A 62 20.64 1.76 6.08
CA SER A 62 21.27 2.96 6.66
C SER A 62 20.45 4.24 6.48
N ARG A 63 19.57 4.30 5.46
CA ARG A 63 18.85 5.52 5.06
C ARG A 63 17.33 5.43 5.27
N CYS A 64 16.75 4.26 5.04
CA CYS A 64 15.33 3.99 5.23
C CYS A 64 15.10 3.36 6.61
N LYS A 65 14.94 4.20 7.65
CA LYS A 65 14.83 3.76 9.04
C LYS A 65 13.46 4.05 9.65
N GLY A 66 12.96 3.07 10.40
CA GLY A 66 11.77 3.24 11.25
C GLY A 66 12.07 4.07 12.51
N PRO A 67 11.03 4.44 13.29
CA PRO A 67 9.63 4.07 13.12
C PRO A 67 8.89 4.91 12.06
N LYS A 68 9.46 6.04 11.64
CA LYS A 68 8.90 6.92 10.61
C LYS A 68 9.73 6.82 9.33
N TYR A 69 9.31 5.94 8.44
CA TYR A 69 9.91 5.78 7.12
C TYR A 69 9.63 7.03 6.27
N GLN A 70 10.62 7.91 6.15
CA GLN A 70 10.49 9.10 5.32
C GLN A 70 10.53 8.70 3.85
N ALA A 71 9.40 8.89 3.15
CA ALA A 71 9.24 8.46 1.76
C ALA A 71 10.37 8.93 0.84
N LYS A 72 10.79 10.21 0.94
CA LYS A 72 11.89 10.75 0.12
C LYS A 72 13.21 9.99 0.35
N ALA A 73 13.56 9.73 1.60
CA ALA A 73 14.80 9.03 1.94
C ALA A 73 14.73 7.55 1.51
N CYS A 74 13.62 6.88 1.80
CA CYS A 74 13.40 5.47 1.45
C CYS A 74 13.37 5.24 -0.06
N CYS A 75 12.61 6.03 -0.82
CA CYS A 75 12.55 5.89 -2.27
C CYS A 75 13.89 6.22 -2.93
N SER A 76 14.64 7.20 -2.41
CA SER A 76 15.98 7.50 -2.91
C SER A 76 16.94 6.34 -2.66
N ALA A 77 16.95 5.78 -1.45
CA ALA A 77 17.80 4.64 -1.12
C ALA A 77 17.45 3.38 -1.91
N PHE A 78 16.15 3.11 -2.10
CA PHE A 78 15.68 2.04 -2.96
C PHE A 78 16.12 2.23 -4.41
N LYS A 79 16.00 3.44 -4.97
CA LYS A 79 16.47 3.72 -6.33
C LYS A 79 17.97 3.51 -6.46
N ASP A 80 18.76 4.01 -5.52
CA ASP A 80 20.22 3.84 -5.55
C ASP A 80 20.61 2.35 -5.52
N PHE A 81 19.86 1.51 -4.79
CA PHE A 81 20.03 0.06 -4.78
C PHE A 81 19.55 -0.65 -6.05
N ALA A 82 18.34 -0.33 -6.51
CA ALA A 82 17.61 -1.12 -7.51
C ALA A 82 17.88 -0.69 -8.95
N CYS A 83 18.23 0.58 -9.20
CA CYS A 83 18.48 1.09 -10.55
C CYS A 83 19.57 0.32 -11.34
N PRO A 84 20.68 -0.16 -10.73
CA PRO A 84 21.64 -1.03 -11.42
C PRO A 84 21.04 -2.34 -11.95
N TYR A 85 19.90 -2.77 -11.40
CA TYR A 85 19.21 -4.01 -11.74
C TYR A 85 17.89 -3.75 -12.49
N ALA A 86 17.65 -2.53 -12.98
CA ALA A 86 16.36 -2.10 -13.52
C ALA A 86 15.86 -3.01 -14.65
N GLU A 87 16.73 -3.46 -15.55
CA GLU A 87 16.37 -4.34 -16.66
C GLU A 87 15.86 -5.70 -16.18
N ILE A 88 16.57 -6.33 -15.24
CA ILE A 88 16.23 -7.68 -14.76
C ILE A 88 14.99 -7.67 -13.85
N ILE A 89 14.81 -6.64 -13.02
CA ILE A 89 13.64 -6.54 -12.13
C ILE A 89 12.39 -6.09 -12.89
N SER A 90 12.55 -5.51 -14.09
CA SER A 90 11.44 -5.13 -14.97
C SER A 90 11.02 -6.27 -15.92
N ASP A 91 11.75 -7.40 -15.96
CA ASP A 91 11.36 -8.58 -16.74
C ASP A 91 10.23 -9.36 -16.06
N GLU A 92 9.00 -9.15 -16.54
CA GLU A 92 7.79 -9.82 -16.05
C GLU A 92 7.78 -11.34 -16.27
N THR A 93 8.72 -11.90 -17.04
CA THR A 93 8.86 -13.34 -17.25
C THR A 93 9.67 -14.05 -16.15
N THR A 94 10.29 -13.30 -15.23
CA THR A 94 11.11 -13.83 -14.13
C THR A 94 10.57 -13.45 -12.75
N LEU A 95 11.11 -14.09 -11.71
CA LEU A 95 10.84 -13.79 -10.30
C LEU A 95 11.75 -12.68 -9.73
N CYS A 96 12.63 -12.05 -10.53
CA CYS A 96 13.67 -11.14 -10.01
C CYS A 96 13.14 -9.99 -9.14
N ALA A 97 12.03 -9.34 -9.51
CA ALA A 97 11.44 -8.31 -8.67
C ALA A 97 10.95 -8.87 -7.32
N ALA A 98 10.30 -10.03 -7.34
CA ALA A 98 9.78 -10.66 -6.13
C ALA A 98 10.94 -11.09 -5.21
N ASP A 99 11.95 -11.75 -5.77
CA ASP A 99 13.14 -12.18 -5.03
C ASP A 99 13.85 -10.96 -4.39
N MET A 100 14.04 -9.86 -5.14
CA MET A 100 14.62 -8.63 -4.63
C MET A 100 13.83 -8.07 -3.43
N PHE A 101 12.51 -7.97 -3.56
CA PHE A 101 11.66 -7.44 -2.47
C PHE A 101 11.53 -8.38 -1.27
N CYS A 102 11.76 -9.70 -1.44
CA CYS A 102 11.77 -10.62 -0.29
C CYS A 102 12.99 -10.43 0.61
N TYR A 103 14.11 -9.96 0.07
CA TYR A 103 15.33 -9.69 0.86
C TYR A 103 15.41 -8.25 1.39
N ILE A 104 14.66 -7.31 0.81
CA ILE A 104 14.50 -5.93 1.33
C ILE A 104 13.55 -5.94 2.54
#